data_AF-A0A6S6RWI5-F1
#
_entry.id   AF-A0A6S6RWI5-F1
#
_cell.length_a   1.000
_cell.length_b   1.000
_cell.length_c   1.000
_cell.angle_alpha   90.00
_cell.angle_beta   90.00
_cell.angle_gamma   90.00
#
_symmetry.space_group_name_H-M   'P 1'
#
loop_
_entity.id
_entity.type
_entity.pdbx_description
1 polymer ?
#
loop_
_entity_poly.entity_id
_entity_poly.type
_entity_poly.pdbx_seq_one_letter_code
_entity_poly.pdbx_strand_id
1 'polypeptide(L)'
;MSPDLSNRMKQTITARRKRHFNAEHQHSCKKSIDLDSLVWQRLSILARKQGCTLSEAIVHLIEDAERKDQYANQMSTFKQDFQNILGD
;
A
#
# COMPACT_ATOMS: atom_id res chain seq x y z
N MET A 1 6.48 -20.83 35.74
CA MET A 1 6.18 -19.67 34.88
C MET A 1 4.67 -19.57 34.74
N SER A 2 4.07 -18.38 34.92
CA SER A 2 2.63 -18.23 34.68
C SER A 2 2.30 -18.44 33.19
N PRO A 3 1.15 -19.04 32.85
CA PRO A 3 0.78 -19.33 31.47
C PRO A 3 0.68 -18.07 30.59
N ASP A 4 0.15 -16.97 31.14
CA ASP A 4 0.04 -15.69 30.43
C ASP A 4 1.40 -15.06 30.11
N LEU A 5 2.38 -15.24 31.01
CA LEU A 5 3.73 -14.76 30.77
C LEU A 5 4.43 -15.62 29.72
N SER A 6 4.24 -16.94 29.74
CA SER A 6 4.80 -17.86 28.75
C SER A 6 4.33 -17.52 27.32
N ASN A 7 3.03 -17.25 27.14
CA ASN A 7 2.48 -16.88 25.84
C ASN A 7 3.02 -15.55 25.31
N ARG A 8 3.04 -14.51 26.15
CA ARG A 8 3.63 -13.21 25.80
C ARG A 8 5.11 -13.34 25.46
N MET A 9 5.86 -14.08 26.28
CA MET A 9 7.29 -14.29 26.08
C MET A 9 7.58 -14.97 24.74
N LYS A 10 6.83 -16.03 24.38
CA LYS A 10 6.98 -16.69 23.07
C LYS A 10 6.76 -15.71 21.91
N GLN A 11 5.69 -14.91 21.96
CA GLN A 11 5.40 -13.91 20.93
C GLN A 11 6.50 -12.84 20.83
N THR A 12 6.98 -12.33 21.96
CA THR A 12 8.06 -11.33 22.00
C THR A 12 9.36 -11.88 21.40
N ILE A 13 9.75 -13.11 21.74
CA ILE A 13 10.96 -13.74 21.19
C ILE A 13 10.82 -13.95 19.67
N THR A 14 9.67 -14.42 19.20
CA THR A 14 9.40 -14.60 17.75
C THR A 14 9.49 -13.27 17.00
N ALA A 15 8.87 -12.20 17.52
CA ALA A 15 8.95 -10.87 16.93
C ALA A 15 10.38 -10.33 16.89
N ARG A 16 11.16 -10.52 17.97
CA ARG A 16 12.57 -10.11 18.04
C ARG A 16 13.43 -10.85 16.99
N ARG A 17 13.29 -12.17 16.89
CA ARG A 17 14.02 -12.99 15.90
C ARG A 17 13.70 -12.58 14.48
N LYS A 18 12.42 -12.41 14.14
CA LYS A 18 12.00 -11.94 12.81
C LYS A 18 12.59 -10.57 12.47
N ARG A 19 12.55 -9.61 13.40
CA ARG A 19 13.13 -8.27 13.19
C ARG A 19 14.65 -8.32 12.99
N HIS A 20 15.34 -9.20 13.70
CA HIS A 20 16.78 -9.41 13.54
C HIS A 20 17.13 -9.84 12.12
N PHE A 21 16.53 -10.92 11.62
CA PHE A 21 16.80 -11.41 10.26
C PHE A 21 16.32 -10.45 9.17
N ASN A 22 15.17 -9.79 9.35
CA ASN A 22 14.68 -8.79 8.39
C ASN A 22 15.60 -7.56 8.29
N ALA A 23 16.37 -7.24 9.33
CA ALA A 23 17.29 -6.11 9.28
C ALA A 23 18.48 -6.35 8.33
N GLU A 24 18.78 -7.61 7.99
CA GLU A 24 19.87 -7.97 7.08
C GLU A 24 19.59 -7.54 5.63
N HIS A 25 18.31 -7.43 5.24
CA HIS A 25 17.90 -7.08 3.88
C HIS A 25 16.98 -5.86 3.86
N GLN A 26 17.42 -4.78 3.18
CA GLN A 26 16.70 -3.50 3.14
C GLN A 26 15.24 -3.62 2.67
N HIS A 27 14.94 -4.50 1.70
CA HIS A 27 13.59 -4.72 1.18
C HIS A 27 12.64 -5.43 2.18
N SER A 28 13.20 -6.09 3.20
CA SER A 28 12.42 -6.79 4.24
C SER A 28 12.28 -5.98 5.54
N CYS A 29 13.04 -4.88 5.65
CA CYS A 29 12.87 -3.86 6.67
C CYS A 29 11.50 -3.17 6.54
N LYS A 30 10.83 -2.96 7.67
CA LYS A 30 9.55 -2.24 7.75
C LYS A 30 9.77 -0.88 8.39
N LYS A 31 8.99 0.12 7.97
CA LYS A 31 9.00 1.47 8.54
C LYS A 31 7.72 1.70 9.34
N SER A 32 7.86 2.37 10.48
CA SER A 32 6.70 2.86 11.25
C SER A 32 6.40 4.27 10.77
N ILE A 33 5.15 4.50 10.39
CA ILE A 33 4.65 5.79 9.93
C ILE A 33 3.39 6.13 10.72
N ASP A 34 3.27 7.39 11.11
CA ASP A 34 2.06 7.90 11.74
C ASP A 34 1.18 8.54 10.68
N LEU A 35 -0.10 8.18 10.68
CA LEU A 35 -1.12 8.69 9.78
C LEU A 35 -2.21 9.35 10.60
N ASP A 36 -2.83 10.39 10.04
CA ASP A 36 -4.05 10.95 10.62
C ASP A 36 -5.15 9.90 10.71
N SER A 37 -5.94 9.98 11.78
CA SER A 37 -6.96 8.99 12.12
C SER A 37 -7.94 8.72 10.97
N LEU A 38 -8.37 9.77 10.25
CA LEU A 38 -9.28 9.67 9.12
C LEU A 38 -8.62 9.01 7.90
N VAL A 39 -7.34 9.33 7.62
CA VAL A 39 -6.58 8.76 6.51
C VAL A 39 -6.37 7.27 6.76
N TRP A 40 -5.96 6.90 7.97
CA TRP A 40 -5.82 5.52 8.39
C TRP A 40 -7.14 4.75 8.28
N GLN A 41 -8.25 5.34 8.72
CA GLN A 41 -9.57 4.70 8.63
C GLN A 41 -9.92 4.37 7.17
N ARG A 42 -9.79 5.33 6.26
CA ARG A 42 -10.09 5.14 4.83
C ARG A 42 -9.21 4.05 4.20
N LEU A 43 -7.90 4.11 4.46
CA LEU A 43 -6.96 3.11 3.95
C LEU A 43 -7.29 1.71 4.51
N SER A 44 -7.62 1.61 5.79
CA SER A 44 -7.95 0.33 6.43
C SER A 44 -9.23 -0.30 5.87
N ILE A 45 -10.25 0.51 5.59
CA ILE A 45 -11.50 0.04 4.98
C ILE A 45 -11.24 -0.45 3.56
N LEU A 46 -10.44 0.30 2.78
CA LEU A 46 -10.09 -0.07 1.42
C LEU A 46 -9.32 -1.40 1.39
N ALA A 47 -8.27 -1.53 2.20
CA ALA A 47 -7.46 -2.75 2.28
C ALA A 47 -8.30 -3.97 2.71
N ARG A 48 -9.18 -3.79 3.70
CA ARG A 48 -10.11 -4.85 4.14
C ARG A 48 -11.10 -5.24 3.04
N LYS A 49 -11.64 -4.28 2.30
CA LYS A 49 -12.57 -4.53 1.18
C LYS A 49 -11.90 -5.31 0.04
N GLN A 50 -10.63 -5.05 -0.21
CA GLN A 50 -9.84 -5.74 -1.23
C GLN A 50 -9.22 -7.06 -0.72
N GLY A 51 -9.26 -7.33 0.59
CA GLY A 51 -8.65 -8.53 1.17
C GLY A 51 -7.12 -8.52 1.19
N CYS A 52 -6.49 -7.34 1.08
CA CYS A 52 -5.04 -7.17 1.01
C CYS A 52 -4.47 -6.48 2.26
N THR A 53 -3.15 -6.49 2.40
CA THR A 53 -2.46 -5.74 3.46
C THR A 53 -2.45 -4.24 3.15
N LEU A 54 -2.31 -3.40 4.19
CA LEU A 54 -2.23 -1.95 4.02
C LEU A 54 -1.10 -1.53 3.06
N SER A 55 0.05 -2.23 3.10
CA SER A 55 1.18 -1.94 2.21
C SER A 55 0.86 -2.25 0.74
N GLU A 56 0.19 -3.37 0.46
CA GLU A 56 -0.24 -3.73 -0.90
C GLU A 56 -1.31 -2.75 -1.42
N ALA A 57 -2.26 -2.37 -0.55
CA ALA A 57 -3.27 -1.35 -0.89
C ALA A 57 -2.63 -0.01 -1.29
N ILE A 58 -1.57 0.42 -0.61
CA ILE A 58 -0.84 1.64 -0.97
C ILE A 58 -0.19 1.51 -2.36
N VAL A 59 0.42 0.37 -2.67
CA VAL A 59 1.03 0.12 -4.00
C VAL A 59 -0.03 0.23 -5.10
N HIS A 60 -1.18 -0.44 -4.93
CA HIS A 60 -2.28 -0.36 -5.89
C HIS A 60 -2.81 1.06 -6.07
N LEU A 61 -2.93 1.84 -4.99
CA LEU A 61 -3.37 3.22 -5.06
C LEU A 61 -2.38 4.12 -5.84
N ILE A 62 -1.08 3.88 -5.69
CA ILE A 62 -0.05 4.60 -6.45
C ILE A 62 -0.16 4.23 -7.94
N GLU A 63 -0.24 2.94 -8.26
CA GLU A 63 -0.39 2.44 -9.64
C GLU A 63 -1.68 2.94 -10.30
N ASP A 64 -2.78 3.02 -9.56
CA ASP A 64 -4.06 3.55 -10.05
C ASP A 64 -3.99 5.05 -10.30
N ALA A 65 -3.31 5.81 -9.44
CA ALA A 65 -3.10 7.24 -9.61
C ALA A 65 -2.24 7.53 -10.85
N GLU A 66 -1.13 6.83 -11.03
CA GLU A 66 -0.26 6.97 -12.21
C GLU A 66 -1.01 6.62 -13.51
N ARG A 67 -1.79 5.54 -13.51
CA ARG A 67 -2.59 5.15 -14.68
C ARG A 67 -3.66 6.18 -14.99
N LYS A 68 -4.32 6.75 -13.99
CA LYS A 68 -5.35 7.77 -14.18
C LYS A 68 -4.80 8.99 -14.95
N ASP A 69 -3.60 9.43 -14.63
CA ASP A 69 -2.96 10.57 -15.32
C ASP A 69 -2.59 10.21 -16.76
N GLN A 70 -2.07 8.99 -17.00
CA GLN A 70 -1.79 8.50 -18.35
C GLN A 70 -3.06 8.41 -19.21
N TYR A 71 -4.16 7.90 -18.65
CA TYR A 71 -5.45 7.81 -19.35
C TYR A 71 -6.02 9.20 -19.67
N ALA A 72 -5.89 10.18 -18.78
CA ALA A 72 -6.34 11.54 -19.04
C ALA A 72 -5.58 12.18 -20.23
N ASN A 73 -4.25 11.98 -20.28
CA ASN A 73 -3.42 12.46 -21.38
C ASN A 73 -3.78 11.77 -22.70
N GLN A 74 -3.88 10.43 -22.70
CA GLN A 74 -4.26 9.67 -23.90
C GLN A 74 -5.65 10.07 -24.41
N MET A 75 -6.63 10.26 -23.52
CA MET A 75 -7.97 10.70 -23.89
C MET A 75 -7.96 12.11 -24.49
N SER A 76 -7.14 13.02 -23.96
CA SER A 76 -6.96 14.35 -24.52
C SER A 76 -6.36 14.31 -25.92
N THR A 77 -5.30 13.51 -26.12
CA THR A 77 -4.67 13.33 -27.44
C THR A 77 -5.65 12.71 -28.43
N PHE A 78 -6.35 11.64 -28.02
CA PHE A 78 -7.34 10.97 -28.86
C PHE A 78 -8.43 11.94 -29.32
N LYS A 79 -8.96 12.76 -28.41
CA LYS A 79 -9.96 13.79 -28.73
C LYS A 79 -9.41 14.83 -29.73
N GLN A 80 -8.17 15.28 -29.55
CA GLN A 80 -7.53 16.21 -30.47
C GLN A 80 -7.34 15.57 -31.86
N ASP A 81 -6.93 14.31 -31.92
CA ASP A 81 -6.74 13.57 -33.16
C ASP A 81 -8.06 13.43 -33.93
N PHE A 82 -9.18 13.11 -33.26
CA PHE A 82 -10.49 13.11 -33.92
C PHE A 82 -10.90 14.48 -34.44
N GLN A 83 -10.65 15.53 -33.65
CA GLN A 83 -11.00 16.88 -34.07
C GLN A 83 -10.20 17.29 -35.31
N ASN A 84 -8.94 16.86 -35.42
CA ASN A 84 -8.11 17.10 -36.60
C ASN A 84 -8.58 16.30 -37.82
N ILE A 85 -9.06 15.06 -37.63
CA ILE A 85 -9.52 14.19 -38.72
C ILE A 85 -10.93 14.58 -39.21
N LEU A 86 -11.81 15.01 -38.31
CA LEU A 86 -13.20 15.38 -38.62
C LEU A 86 -13.39 16.88 -38.90
N GLY A 87 -12.33 17.67 -38.71
CA GLY A 87 -12.32 19.13 -38.84
C GLY A 87 -11.93 19.67 -40.23
N ASP A 88 -11.83 18.78 -41.23
CA ASP A 88 -11.94 19.10 -42.67
C ASP A 88 -13.35 18.73 -43.18
#